data_AF-A0A359G8I9-F1
#
_entry.id   AF-A0A359G8I9-F1
#
_cell.length_a   1.000
_cell.length_b   1.000
_cell.length_c   1.000
_cell.angle_alpha   90.00
_cell.angle_beta   90.00
_cell.angle_gamma   90.00
#
_symmetry.space_group_name_H-M   'P 1'
#
loop_
_entity.id
_entity.type
_entity.pdbx_description
1 polymer ?
#
loop_
_entity_poly.entity_id
_entity_poly.type
_entity_poly.pdbx_seq_one_letter_code
_entity_poly.pdbx_strand_id
1 'polypeptide(L)' 'MRYFAELVRGGCVVDLGEHFIKRSERNRACILAADGPMTLTAHAVRADRPRSPMRDMRLDYSKRWQHQHW' A
#
# COMPACT_ATOMS: atom_id res chain seq x y z
N MET A 1 15.72 -11.25 3.94
CA MET A 1 16.37 -11.97 2.82
C MET A 1 15.85 -13.38 2.58
N ARG A 2 15.55 -14.18 3.61
CA ARG A 2 15.03 -15.55 3.42
C ARG A 2 13.69 -15.64 2.67
N TYR A 3 12.75 -14.72 2.93
CA TYR A 3 11.45 -14.67 2.24
C TYR A 3 11.57 -14.54 0.72
N PHE A 4 12.36 -13.56 0.24
CA PHE A 4 12.56 -13.35 -1.21
C PHE A 4 13.33 -14.50 -1.86
N ALA A 5 14.25 -15.14 -1.15
CA ALA A 5 14.96 -16.31 -1.67
C ALA A 5 14.02 -17.51 -1.92
N GLU A 6 13.09 -17.79 -0.99
CA GLU A 6 12.07 -18.85 -1.18
C GLU A 6 11.07 -18.49 -2.29
N LEU A 7 10.71 -17.21 -2.44
CA LEU A 7 9.87 -16.74 -3.53
C LEU A 7 10.48 -17.03 -4.90
N VAL A 8 11.77 -16.77 -5.07
CA VAL A 8 12.50 -17.04 -6.32
C VAL A 8 12.62 -18.54 -6.62
N ARG A 9 12.68 -19.39 -5.59
CA ARG A 9 12.74 -20.86 -5.75
C ARG A 9 11.43 -21.47 -6.27
N GLY A 10 10.32 -20.72 -6.27
CA GLY A 10 9.05 -21.11 -6.89
C GLY A 10 8.22 -22.15 -6.12
N GLY A 11 8.65 -22.54 -4.91
CA GLY A 11 7.97 -23.54 -4.08
C GLY A 11 6.97 -22.96 -3.06
N CYS A 12 6.75 -21.65 -3.07
CA CYS A 12 5.86 -20.99 -2.11
C CYS A 12 4.58 -20.47 -2.77
N VAL A 13 3.49 -20.51 -2.02
CA VAL A 13 2.22 -19.86 -2.39
C VAL A 13 2.16 -18.50 -1.71
N VAL A 14 1.82 -17.47 -2.46
CA VAL A 14 1.52 -16.15 -1.89
C VAL A 14 0.07 -16.14 -1.42
N ASP A 15 -0.15 -15.94 -0.12
CA ASP A 15 -1.49 -15.73 0.41
C ASP A 15 -2.03 -14.37 -0.06
N LEU A 16 -3.13 -14.40 -0.82
CA LEU A 16 -3.84 -13.23 -1.32
C LEU A 16 -5.17 -12.98 -0.58
N GLY A 17 -5.40 -13.67 0.54
CA GLY A 17 -6.56 -13.55 1.42
C GLY A 17 -6.44 -12.43 2.46
N GLU A 18 -5.37 -11.63 2.39
CA GLU A 18 -5.18 -10.49 3.29
C GLU A 18 -6.31 -9.48 3.17
N HIS A 19 -6.65 -8.87 4.31
CA HIS A 19 -7.58 -7.76 4.38
C HIS A 19 -6.81 -6.44 4.46
N PHE A 20 -7.44 -5.38 3.98
CA PHE A 20 -6.89 -4.04 4.02
C PHE A 20 -6.62 -3.57 5.45
N ILE A 21 -5.41 -3.03 5.65
CA ILE A 21 -4.97 -2.41 6.91
C ILE A 21 -4.80 -0.91 6.68
N LYS A 22 -5.60 -0.11 7.41
CA LYS A 22 -5.46 1.36 7.43
C LYS A 22 -4.08 1.75 7.98
N ARG A 23 -3.45 2.78 7.38
CA ARG A 23 -2.14 3.32 7.80
C ARG A 23 -1.01 2.28 7.81
N SER A 24 -0.98 1.39 6.82
CA SER A 24 0.15 0.49 6.57
C SER A 24 1.17 1.15 5.64
N GLU A 25 2.38 0.60 5.55
CA GLU A 25 3.42 1.08 4.61
C GLU A 25 2.92 1.15 3.15
N ARG A 26 1.89 0.39 2.79
CA ARG A 26 1.30 0.42 1.43
C ARG A 26 0.49 1.69 1.14
N ASN A 27 -0.04 2.36 2.16
CA ASN A 27 -0.86 3.58 2.01
C ASN A 27 -0.29 4.78 2.76
N ARG A 28 0.69 4.58 3.65
CA ARG A 28 1.44 5.63 4.32
C ARG A 28 2.91 5.23 4.39
N ALA A 29 3.75 5.89 3.61
CA ALA A 29 5.18 5.58 3.52
C ALA A 29 6.01 6.85 3.57
N CYS A 30 7.27 6.72 3.96
CA CYS A 30 8.27 7.76 3.77
C CYS A 30 8.86 7.62 2.36
N ILE A 31 8.81 8.70 1.57
CA ILE A 31 9.43 8.78 0.24
C ILE A 31 10.47 9.89 0.24
N LEU A 32 11.44 9.82 -0.67
CA LEU A 32 12.41 10.89 -0.86
C LEU A 32 11.85 11.90 -1.87
N ALA A 33 11.71 13.16 -1.45
CA ALA A 33 11.37 14.29 -2.30
C ALA A 33 12.57 15.23 -2.48
N ALA A 34 12.40 16.27 -3.30
CA ALA A 34 13.46 17.23 -3.62
C ALA A 34 13.99 17.98 -2.38
N ASP A 35 13.15 18.19 -1.37
CA ASP A 35 13.44 18.84 -0.10
C ASP A 35 13.79 17.85 1.04
N GLY A 36 13.96 16.57 0.71
CA GLY A 36 14.29 15.51 1.65
C GLY A 36 13.17 14.50 1.86
N PRO A 37 13.24 13.66 2.91
CA PRO A 37 12.24 12.65 3.19
C PRO A 37 10.89 13.27 3.56
N MET A 38 9.81 12.82 2.91
CA MET A 38 8.44 13.25 3.19
C MET A 38 7.50 12.06 3.38
N THR A 39 6.42 12.27 4.15
CA THR A 39 5.36 11.26 4.30
C THR A 39 4.37 11.34 3.15
N LEU A 40 4.28 10.28 2.35
CA LEU A 40 3.22 10.05 1.36
C LEU A 40 2.01 9.42 2.06
N THR A 41 0.81 9.99 1.87
CA THR A 41 -0.45 9.35 2.30
C THR A 41 -1.37 9.11 1.10
N ALA A 42 -1.43 7.86 0.64
CA ALA A 42 -2.32 7.43 -0.42
C ALA A 42 -3.72 7.14 0.13
N HIS A 43 -4.75 7.77 -0.44
CA HIS A 43 -6.14 7.52 -0.06
C HIS A 43 -6.70 6.33 -0.83
N ALA A 44 -7.51 5.51 -0.16
CA ALA A 44 -8.21 4.38 -0.78
C ALA A 44 -9.73 4.53 -0.67
N VAL A 45 -10.44 4.09 -1.70
CA VAL A 45 -11.90 4.12 -1.77
C VAL A 45 -12.49 3.20 -0.70
N ARG A 46 -13.49 3.66 0.06
CA ARG A 46 -14.20 2.86 1.08
C ARG A 46 -13.26 2.19 2.10
N ALA A 47 -12.13 2.85 2.40
CA ALA A 47 -11.13 2.39 3.35
C ALA A 47 -11.65 2.21 4.78
N ASP A 48 -12.85 2.71 5.08
CA ASP A 48 -13.53 2.62 6.37
C ASP A 48 -14.17 1.26 6.65
N ARG A 49 -14.43 0.45 5.61
CA ARG A 49 -15.08 -0.85 5.76
C ARG A 49 -14.15 -1.87 6.45
N PRO A 50 -14.60 -2.49 7.55
CA PRO A 50 -13.83 -3.52 8.22
C PRO A 50 -13.65 -4.72 7.29
N ARG A 51 -12.44 -5.31 7.32
CA ARG A 51 -12.12 -6.53 6.56
C ARG A 51 -12.44 -6.43 5.06
N SER A 52 -12.10 -5.31 4.43
CA SER A 52 -12.15 -5.23 2.96
C SER A 52 -11.03 -6.10 2.38
N PRO A 53 -11.29 -7.02 1.43
CA PRO A 53 -10.23 -7.80 0.80
C PRO A 53 -9.22 -6.88 0.11
N MET A 54 -7.91 -7.15 0.31
CA MET A 54 -6.86 -6.29 -0.25
C MET A 54 -6.94 -6.17 -1.78
N ARG A 55 -7.38 -7.24 -2.45
CA ARG A 55 -7.58 -7.30 -3.92
C ARG A 55 -8.64 -6.34 -4.46
N ASP A 56 -9.60 -5.94 -3.63
CA ASP A 56 -10.72 -5.07 -4.02
C ASP A 56 -10.40 -3.59 -3.77
N MET A 57 -9.31 -3.30 -3.06
CA MET A 57 -8.94 -1.93 -2.71
C MET A 57 -8.45 -1.16 -3.94
N ARG A 58 -8.93 0.09 -4.06
CA ARG A 58 -8.55 1.03 -5.12
C ARG A 58 -8.11 2.34 -4.51
N LEU A 59 -7.15 3.01 -5.15
CA LEU A 59 -6.78 4.38 -4.81
C LEU A 59 -7.95 5.34 -5.09
N ASP A 60 -8.17 6.29 -4.19
CA ASP A 60 -9.17 7.33 -4.33
C ASP A 60 -8.57 8.55 -5.04
N TYR A 61 -8.84 8.67 -6.33
CA TYR A 61 -8.41 9.78 -7.17
C TYR A 61 -9.34 11.00 -7.09
N SER A 62 -10.48 10.90 -6.41
CA SER A 62 -11.34 12.07 -6.17
C SER A 62 -10.68 13.07 -5.21
N LYS A 63 -9.68 12.62 -4.46
CA LYS A 63 -8.87 13.42 -3.53
C LYS A 63 -7.57 13.85 -4.22
N ARG A 64 -7.17 15.10 -4.00
CA ARG A 64 -5.94 15.69 -4.56
C ARG A 64 -4.68 15.34 -3.75
N TRP A 65 -4.58 14.13 -3.22
CA TRP A 65 -3.38 13.68 -2.47
C TRP A 65 -2.15 13.60 -3.37
N GLN A 66 -2.38 13.36 -4.65
CA GLN A 66 -1.38 13.38 -5.70
C GLN A 66 -0.68 14.73 -5.81
N HIS A 67 -1.46 15.80 -5.99
CA HIS A 67 -0.96 17.17 -6.04
C HIS A 67 -0.23 17.65 -4.77
N GLN A 68 -0.37 16.94 -3.63
CA GLN A 68 0.34 17.26 -2.40
C GLN A 68 1.74 16.66 -2.36
N HIS A 69 2.02 15.71 -3.25
CA HIS A 69 3.28 14.96 -3.28
C HIS A 69 3.99 15.04 -4.65
N TRP A 70 3.37 15.67 -5.66
CA TRP A 70 3.88 15.96 -7.00
C TRP A 70 3.11 17.12 -7.65
#